data_AF-A0A2V9KWL6-F1
#
_entry.id   AF-A0A2V9KWL6-F1
#
_cell.length_a   1.000
_cell.length_b   1.000
_cell.length_c   1.000
_cell.angle_alpha   90.00
_cell.angle_beta   90.00
_cell.angle_gamma   90.00
#
_symmetry.space_group_name_H-M   'P 1'
#
loop_
_entity.id
_entity.type
_entity.pdbx_description
1 polymer ?
#
loop_
_entity_poly.entity_id
_entity_poly.type
_entity_poly.pdbx_seq_one_letter_code
_entity_poly.pdbx_strand_id
1 'polypeptide(L)'
;MGNLLASGFFEKRGRPVMTTRRNFLRAGALAGAGLLLPWKRAFPFAQSPTGLRKFVIALPGLGPSAKNEIGQYIPVATPDTTKFPGVAYYQIELNQYEELLHPDLPKPTRLWGYHDATAGGVHARQYLGPVIVAQSGRPVRVTYVNHLPDKHILPVDHSLMGAEVGQPENRAVVHLHGGLSPWTSDGGPFAWSTPGGKAHGVDWQPGDFLYPNNQSARLEWYHDHALGITRLNAYAGLASAYLITDDAEAGLVNLGAIPDIQIPLIIQEKGFVPPNIHQIDPAWRWGSRGDLWYPHVYEPNIWPDGITNFEDRWDYGPTAEPPMLPGSLAGPLPSPSCVPEGFFDTALVNGAVYPYLNVEPRRYRFRILNGSQARFYNLQLYVADLTGKEANLNAAGPAFIQIGTEGGFLPAPVVLNHPPLPTRLDSEGAADFTKAFNLLLAPAERADVIIDFRGFEGQKLILYSDTPAPFPEGDPRNDYFTGDPDQTGMGGAPSTRPGFGPNTRTVMQIRVATGPISTEPDFTTTLNLLNAELPTAFANTQPPLLSNQVGQYVAGLGKTLNEDFDNYGRLLQRVGTTDQNGFNNQGLPTWGHAYVSKTTENPHQGETQVWNIFNLTGD
;
A
#
# COMPACT_ATOMS: atom_id res chain seq x y z
N MET A 1 -6.37 -57.23 39.52
CA MET A 1 -5.83 -58.03 40.63
C MET A 1 -4.58 -57.32 41.15
N GLY A 2 -4.61 -56.88 42.43
CA GLY A 2 -3.47 -56.40 43.27
C GLY A 2 -2.62 -55.24 42.72
N ASN A 3 -2.64 -53.98 43.16
CA ASN A 3 -2.87 -53.30 44.45
C ASN A 3 -1.67 -53.29 45.43
N LEU A 4 -1.40 -52.07 45.95
CA LEU A 4 -0.53 -51.62 47.05
C LEU A 4 0.97 -51.36 46.73
N LEU A 5 1.66 -50.32 47.22
CA LEU A 5 1.40 -48.99 47.84
C LEU A 5 2.77 -48.53 48.42
N ALA A 6 3.10 -47.22 48.33
CA ALA A 6 3.87 -46.35 49.29
C ALA A 6 5.16 -46.88 50.00
N SER A 7 6.17 -46.13 50.47
CA SER A 7 6.61 -44.73 50.51
C SER A 7 7.95 -44.69 51.30
N GLY A 8 8.85 -43.71 51.09
CA GLY A 8 9.96 -43.46 52.04
C GLY A 8 11.16 -42.58 51.60
N PHE A 9 11.00 -41.25 51.70
CA PHE A 9 11.91 -40.18 52.19
C PHE A 9 13.46 -40.07 51.97
N PHE A 10 13.84 -38.84 51.55
CA PHE A 10 14.96 -37.91 51.91
C PHE A 10 16.39 -37.90 51.27
N GLU A 11 16.68 -36.72 50.68
CA GLU A 11 17.91 -35.86 50.65
C GLU A 11 19.22 -36.26 49.90
N LYS A 12 19.62 -35.43 48.89
CA LYS A 12 20.91 -34.68 48.84
C LYS A 12 21.15 -33.87 47.55
N ARG A 13 21.85 -32.73 47.72
CA ARG A 13 22.34 -31.76 46.71
C ARG A 13 23.30 -32.36 45.67
N GLY A 14 23.32 -31.79 44.46
CA GLY A 14 24.45 -31.86 43.51
C GLY A 14 24.11 -31.30 42.12
N ARG A 15 24.80 -30.25 41.66
CA ARG A 15 24.59 -29.54 40.38
C ARG A 15 24.89 -30.41 39.15
N PRO A 16 24.18 -30.26 38.00
CA PRO A 16 24.62 -30.82 36.73
C PRO A 16 25.61 -29.90 36.00
N VAL A 17 26.59 -30.53 35.35
CA VAL A 17 27.64 -29.95 34.49
C VAL A 17 27.05 -29.54 33.14
N MET A 18 27.35 -28.31 32.68
CA MET A 18 27.00 -27.80 31.35
C MET A 18 27.78 -28.53 30.25
N THR A 19 27.07 -29.12 29.29
CA THR A 19 27.60 -29.46 27.96
C THR A 19 27.44 -28.26 27.03
N THR A 20 28.49 -27.90 26.29
CA THR A 20 28.51 -26.69 25.44
C THR A 20 28.03 -26.97 24.00
N ARG A 21 27.47 -25.92 23.38
CA ARG A 21 26.89 -25.81 22.02
C ARG A 21 27.74 -26.41 20.88
N ARG A 22 29.01 -26.68 21.11
CA ARG A 22 29.97 -27.18 20.11
C ARG A 22 29.88 -28.71 19.87
N ASN A 23 29.29 -29.47 20.80
CA ASN A 23 29.09 -30.91 20.65
C ASN A 23 27.77 -31.29 19.97
N PHE A 24 26.78 -30.38 19.97
CA PHE A 24 25.50 -30.57 19.27
C PHE A 24 25.66 -30.47 17.74
N LEU A 25 26.54 -29.58 17.26
CA LEU A 25 26.77 -29.34 15.83
C LEU A 25 27.57 -30.44 15.11
N ARG A 26 28.13 -31.43 15.82
CA ARG A 26 28.89 -32.54 15.20
C ARG A 26 28.07 -33.82 14.99
N ALA A 27 26.83 -33.90 15.48
CA ALA A 27 26.00 -35.10 15.36
C ALA A 27 24.95 -35.05 14.23
N GLY A 28 24.83 -33.93 13.51
CA GLY A 28 23.79 -33.70 12.48
C GLY A 28 24.24 -33.93 11.04
N ALA A 29 25.20 -34.82 10.79
CA ALA A 29 25.62 -35.17 9.43
C ALA A 29 25.74 -36.69 9.31
N LEU A 30 24.73 -37.32 8.69
CA LEU A 30 24.66 -38.66 8.08
C LEU A 30 23.41 -39.45 8.51
N ALA A 31 22.32 -39.27 7.76
CA ALA A 31 21.29 -40.27 7.40
C ALA A 31 19.99 -39.50 7.02
N GLY A 32 19.39 -39.61 5.84
CA GLY A 32 19.67 -40.43 4.68
C GLY A 32 18.80 -39.95 3.52
N ALA A 33 19.32 -40.12 2.31
CA ALA A 33 18.60 -39.89 1.07
C ALA A 33 17.37 -40.81 0.98
N GLY A 34 16.19 -40.22 0.76
CA GLY A 34 14.94 -40.95 0.53
C GLY A 34 13.91 -40.07 -0.18
N LEU A 35 13.75 -40.31 -1.49
CA LEU A 35 12.59 -39.93 -2.34
C LEU A 35 12.15 -38.46 -2.31
N LEU A 36 12.80 -37.64 -3.14
CA LEU A 36 12.34 -36.31 -3.53
C LEU A 36 11.18 -36.42 -4.53
N LEU A 37 9.95 -36.33 -4.05
CA LEU A 37 8.83 -35.80 -4.84
C LEU A 37 8.75 -34.30 -4.58
N PRO A 38 8.56 -33.44 -5.61
CA PRO A 38 8.54 -31.99 -5.41
C PRO A 38 7.21 -31.60 -4.78
N TRP A 39 7.20 -31.41 -3.46
CA TRP A 39 6.10 -30.75 -2.78
C TRP A 39 6.23 -29.27 -3.11
N LYS A 40 5.42 -28.82 -4.07
CA LYS A 40 5.36 -27.43 -4.53
C LYS A 40 4.71 -26.59 -3.43
N ARG A 41 5.53 -25.76 -2.80
CA ARG A 41 5.14 -24.70 -1.86
C ARG A 41 4.41 -23.60 -2.64
N ALA A 42 3.33 -23.06 -2.09
CA ALA A 42 2.51 -22.03 -2.71
C ALA A 42 2.55 -20.78 -1.83
N PHE A 43 2.91 -19.65 -2.45
CA PHE A 43 3.45 -18.47 -1.76
C PHE A 43 2.45 -17.31 -1.69
N PRO A 44 2.49 -16.46 -0.64
CA PRO A 44 1.70 -15.24 -0.55
C PRO A 44 2.31 -14.08 -1.37
N PHE A 45 3.36 -14.31 -2.18
CA PHE A 45 4.10 -13.26 -2.86
C PHE A 45 4.25 -13.47 -4.37
N ALA A 46 4.28 -12.36 -5.11
CA ALA A 46 4.45 -12.36 -6.56
C ALA A 46 5.92 -12.56 -6.97
N GLN A 47 6.11 -13.23 -8.09
CA GLN A 47 7.37 -13.58 -8.78
C GLN A 47 7.19 -13.22 -10.26
N SER A 48 7.17 -11.92 -10.53
CA SER A 48 7.11 -11.34 -11.86
C SER A 48 8.30 -11.75 -12.72
N PRO A 49 8.23 -11.56 -14.05
CA PRO A 49 9.35 -11.86 -14.93
C PRO A 49 10.64 -11.12 -14.56
N THR A 50 11.75 -11.84 -14.42
CA THR A 50 13.11 -11.33 -14.07
C THR A 50 13.82 -10.54 -15.18
N GLY A 51 13.08 -10.15 -16.22
CA GLY A 51 13.60 -9.56 -17.45
C GLY A 51 13.18 -8.12 -17.69
N LEU A 52 12.46 -7.48 -16.76
CA LEU A 52 11.96 -6.12 -16.93
C LEU A 52 13.12 -5.12 -16.75
N ARG A 53 13.62 -4.52 -17.83
CA ARG A 53 14.70 -3.52 -17.74
C ARG A 53 14.24 -2.28 -16.99
N LYS A 54 15.03 -1.81 -16.02
CA LYS A 54 14.74 -0.54 -15.32
C LYS A 54 15.05 0.68 -16.21
N PHE A 55 14.31 1.76 -16.02
CA PHE A 55 14.61 3.11 -16.53
C PHE A 55 14.66 3.24 -18.06
N VAL A 56 13.86 2.43 -18.76
CA VAL A 56 13.75 2.45 -20.23
C VAL A 56 12.60 3.30 -20.76
N ILE A 57 11.70 3.74 -19.89
CA ILE A 57 10.59 4.65 -20.20
C ILE A 57 10.52 5.79 -19.18
N ALA A 58 10.07 6.95 -19.64
CA ALA A 58 9.87 8.13 -18.82
C ALA A 58 8.64 7.97 -17.90
N LEU A 59 8.65 8.70 -16.78
CA LEU A 59 7.52 8.84 -15.87
C LEU A 59 6.33 9.46 -16.61
N PRO A 60 5.15 8.82 -16.61
CA PRO A 60 3.92 9.41 -17.13
C PRO A 60 3.57 10.69 -16.37
N GLY A 61 3.38 11.79 -17.10
CA GLY A 61 2.95 13.06 -16.52
C GLY A 61 1.45 13.32 -16.67
N LEU A 62 1.01 14.49 -16.21
CA LEU A 62 -0.40 14.90 -16.32
C LEU A 62 -0.73 15.36 -17.75
N GLY A 63 -1.79 14.79 -18.30
CA GLY A 63 -2.35 15.15 -19.61
C GLY A 63 -1.60 14.56 -20.82
N PRO A 64 -2.24 14.57 -22.00
CA PRO A 64 -1.74 13.89 -23.20
C PRO A 64 -0.45 14.48 -23.78
N SER A 65 -0.06 15.71 -23.39
CA SER A 65 1.23 16.31 -23.77
C SER A 65 2.41 15.73 -23.01
N ALA A 66 2.17 15.04 -21.88
CA ALA A 66 3.18 14.47 -21.01
C ALA A 66 3.28 12.93 -21.15
N LYS A 67 3.01 12.43 -22.35
CA LYS A 67 3.10 11.00 -22.68
C LYS A 67 4.55 10.51 -22.65
N ASN A 68 4.76 9.31 -22.13
CA ASN A 68 6.02 8.60 -22.27
C ASN A 68 6.15 7.87 -23.62
N GLU A 69 7.26 7.14 -23.81
CA GLU A 69 7.63 6.47 -25.06
C GLU A 69 6.67 5.35 -25.48
N ILE A 70 5.86 4.83 -24.54
CA ILE A 70 4.85 3.81 -24.81
C ILE A 70 3.42 4.37 -24.76
N GLY A 71 3.29 5.71 -24.70
CA GLY A 71 2.02 6.42 -24.82
C GLY A 71 1.26 6.63 -23.51
N GLN A 72 1.83 6.25 -22.36
CA GLN A 72 1.21 6.41 -21.05
C GLN A 72 1.25 7.86 -20.59
N TYR A 73 0.17 8.32 -19.98
CA TYR A 73 0.03 9.59 -19.25
C TYR A 73 -1.10 9.45 -18.22
N ILE A 74 -1.18 10.36 -17.26
CA ILE A 74 -2.32 10.44 -16.33
C ILE A 74 -3.33 11.44 -16.92
N PRO A 75 -4.54 11.01 -17.34
CA PRO A 75 -5.57 11.93 -17.81
C PRO A 75 -5.96 12.95 -16.73
N VAL A 76 -6.41 14.13 -17.14
CA VAL A 76 -7.02 15.13 -16.26
C VAL A 76 -8.46 15.29 -16.69
N ALA A 77 -9.39 15.14 -15.75
CA ALA A 77 -10.82 15.24 -16.00
C ALA A 77 -11.18 16.65 -16.46
N THR A 78 -12.09 16.76 -17.42
CA THR A 78 -12.64 18.07 -17.84
C THR A 78 -14.09 18.20 -17.38
N PRO A 79 -14.44 19.20 -16.57
CA PRO A 79 -15.80 19.33 -16.06
C PRO A 79 -16.76 19.87 -17.11
N ASP A 80 -17.99 19.38 -17.08
CA ASP A 80 -19.14 20.08 -17.63
C ASP A 80 -19.60 21.12 -16.60
N THR A 81 -19.48 22.39 -16.95
CA THR A 81 -19.89 23.52 -16.09
C THR A 81 -21.28 24.06 -16.42
N THR A 82 -21.97 23.43 -17.38
CA THR A 82 -23.26 23.88 -17.92
C THR A 82 -24.44 23.06 -17.40
N LYS A 83 -24.23 21.77 -17.11
CA LYS A 83 -25.29 20.87 -16.64
C LYS A 83 -25.87 21.25 -15.28
N PHE A 84 -25.02 21.72 -14.36
CA PHE A 84 -25.41 22.17 -13.03
C PHE A 84 -24.78 23.53 -12.74
N PRO A 85 -25.55 24.65 -12.82
CA PRO A 85 -25.01 25.98 -12.62
C PRO A 85 -24.25 26.12 -11.28
N GLY A 86 -22.99 26.56 -11.35
CA GLY A 86 -22.14 26.77 -10.17
C GLY A 86 -21.47 25.50 -9.61
N VAL A 87 -21.63 24.34 -10.24
CA VAL A 87 -21.06 23.07 -9.81
C VAL A 87 -20.31 22.43 -10.97
N ALA A 88 -19.05 22.03 -10.73
CA ALA A 88 -18.30 21.26 -11.72
C ALA A 88 -18.84 19.82 -11.77
N TYR A 89 -19.32 19.40 -12.94
CA TYR A 89 -19.86 18.06 -13.13
C TYR A 89 -18.92 17.15 -13.89
N TYR A 90 -18.81 15.91 -13.43
CA TYR A 90 -18.10 14.84 -14.13
C TYR A 90 -18.97 13.60 -14.24
N GLN A 91 -18.81 12.87 -15.36
CA GLN A 91 -19.27 11.49 -15.48
C GLN A 91 -18.04 10.59 -15.61
N ILE A 92 -17.81 9.73 -14.62
CA ILE A 92 -16.67 8.83 -14.57
C ILE A 92 -17.16 7.39 -14.71
N GLU A 93 -16.65 6.69 -15.71
CA GLU A 93 -17.00 5.30 -15.98
C GLU A 93 -15.95 4.34 -15.42
N LEU A 94 -16.39 3.20 -14.92
CA LEU A 94 -15.53 2.08 -14.55
C LEU A 94 -15.53 1.08 -15.70
N ASN A 95 -14.39 0.90 -16.37
CA ASN A 95 -14.27 0.03 -17.53
C ASN A 95 -13.13 -0.99 -17.38
N GLN A 96 -13.26 -2.11 -18.08
CA GLN A 96 -12.12 -2.98 -18.39
C GLN A 96 -11.45 -2.52 -19.70
N TYR A 97 -10.12 -2.51 -19.73
CA TYR A 97 -9.31 -2.20 -20.91
C TYR A 97 -7.95 -2.90 -20.84
N GLU A 98 -7.11 -2.70 -21.85
CA GLU A 98 -5.73 -3.17 -21.86
C GLU A 98 -4.78 -2.00 -22.09
N GLU A 99 -3.65 -1.99 -21.39
CA GLU A 99 -2.59 -0.98 -21.55
C GLU A 99 -1.20 -1.60 -21.35
N LEU A 100 -0.23 -1.17 -22.16
CA LEU A 100 1.15 -1.61 -22.01
C LEU A 100 1.81 -0.87 -20.85
N LEU A 101 2.14 -1.59 -19.76
CA LEU A 101 2.78 -1.00 -18.58
C LEU A 101 4.32 -0.96 -18.65
N HIS A 102 4.90 -1.75 -19.56
CA HIS A 102 6.35 -1.80 -19.78
C HIS A 102 6.67 -2.45 -21.15
N PRO A 103 7.67 -1.97 -21.91
CA PRO A 103 8.03 -2.54 -23.22
C PRO A 103 8.54 -3.98 -23.20
N ASP A 104 9.03 -4.47 -22.05
CA ASP A 104 9.48 -5.86 -21.90
C ASP A 104 8.36 -6.84 -21.47
N LEU A 105 7.15 -6.33 -21.21
CA LEU A 105 5.98 -7.20 -21.05
C LEU A 105 5.56 -7.75 -22.42
N PRO A 106 5.09 -9.01 -22.50
CA PRO A 106 4.80 -9.65 -23.78
C PRO A 106 3.57 -9.10 -24.49
N LYS A 107 2.72 -8.35 -23.79
CA LYS A 107 1.48 -7.77 -24.28
C LYS A 107 1.02 -6.63 -23.35
N PRO A 108 0.07 -5.78 -23.80
CA PRO A 108 -0.72 -4.94 -22.91
C PRO A 108 -1.35 -5.76 -21.78
N THR A 109 -1.33 -5.21 -20.57
CA THR A 109 -1.90 -5.81 -19.37
C THR A 109 -3.38 -5.48 -19.30
N ARG A 110 -4.22 -6.49 -19.03
CA ARG A 110 -5.66 -6.30 -18.79
C ARG A 110 -5.91 -5.67 -17.42
N LEU A 111 -6.71 -4.61 -17.39
CA LEU A 111 -6.92 -3.73 -16.24
C LEU A 111 -8.40 -3.38 -16.08
N TRP A 112 -8.78 -3.00 -14.86
CA TRP A 112 -9.99 -2.23 -14.59
C TRP A 112 -9.58 -0.81 -14.23
N GLY A 113 -10.33 0.22 -14.62
CA GLY A 113 -9.96 1.59 -14.28
C GLY A 113 -11.04 2.61 -14.58
N TYR A 114 -10.78 3.83 -14.12
CA TYR A 114 -11.66 4.97 -14.31
C TYR A 114 -11.43 5.65 -15.65
N HIS A 115 -12.51 6.16 -16.24
CA HIS A 115 -12.51 6.82 -17.54
C HIS A 115 -13.40 8.05 -17.51
N ASP A 116 -12.92 9.17 -18.05
CA ASP A 116 -13.72 10.39 -18.17
C ASP A 116 -14.70 10.28 -19.35
N ALA A 117 -15.98 10.15 -19.03
CA ALA A 117 -17.09 10.11 -19.97
C ALA A 117 -17.90 11.42 -19.99
N THR A 118 -17.40 12.47 -19.33
CA THR A 118 -18.02 13.79 -19.34
C THR A 118 -18.10 14.33 -20.77
N ALA A 119 -19.19 15.02 -21.14
CA ALA A 119 -19.33 15.56 -22.49
C ALA A 119 -18.19 16.56 -22.80
N GLY A 120 -17.39 16.27 -23.84
CA GLY A 120 -16.21 17.07 -24.19
C GLY A 120 -14.96 16.74 -23.38
N GLY A 121 -14.99 15.67 -22.58
CA GLY A 121 -13.86 15.17 -21.80
C GLY A 121 -12.76 14.53 -22.64
N VAL A 122 -11.70 14.09 -21.96
CA VAL A 122 -10.50 13.52 -22.62
C VAL A 122 -10.77 12.14 -23.22
N HIS A 123 -11.74 11.39 -22.69
CA HIS A 123 -12.17 10.07 -23.15
C HIS A 123 -11.00 9.09 -23.39
N ALA A 124 -9.91 9.22 -22.65
CA ALA A 124 -8.79 8.29 -22.70
C ALA A 124 -8.96 7.19 -21.65
N ARG A 125 -8.53 5.98 -21.99
CA ARG A 125 -8.38 4.89 -21.02
C ARG A 125 -6.89 4.73 -20.75
N GLN A 126 -6.49 5.10 -19.56
CA GLN A 126 -5.11 5.10 -19.09
C GLN A 126 -5.13 4.69 -17.62
N TYR A 127 -4.07 4.03 -17.18
CA TYR A 127 -3.86 3.65 -15.80
C TYR A 127 -3.90 4.88 -14.90
N LEU A 128 -4.43 4.70 -13.68
CA LEU A 128 -4.83 5.75 -12.76
C LEU A 128 -6.03 6.61 -13.19
N GLY A 129 -6.56 6.46 -14.41
CA GLY A 129 -7.75 7.20 -14.85
C GLY A 129 -7.62 8.73 -14.73
N PRO A 130 -8.74 9.47 -14.80
CA PRO A 130 -8.69 10.92 -14.83
C PRO A 130 -8.51 11.55 -13.44
N VAL A 131 -7.51 12.40 -13.30
CA VAL A 131 -7.34 13.25 -12.11
C VAL A 131 -8.40 14.33 -12.10
N ILE A 132 -9.13 14.47 -11.00
CA ILE A 132 -10.03 15.61 -10.80
C ILE A 132 -9.24 16.69 -10.06
N VAL A 133 -9.27 17.91 -10.59
CA VAL A 133 -8.71 19.10 -9.93
C VAL A 133 -9.89 19.96 -9.48
N ALA A 134 -9.95 20.23 -8.19
CA ALA A 134 -10.99 21.01 -7.54
C ALA A 134 -10.39 22.23 -6.82
N GLN A 135 -11.20 23.26 -6.63
CA GLN A 135 -10.84 24.39 -5.79
C GLN A 135 -11.56 24.28 -4.45
N SER A 136 -10.86 24.60 -3.36
CA SER A 136 -11.45 24.63 -2.03
C SER A 136 -12.71 25.51 -2.00
N GLY A 137 -13.76 25.02 -1.34
CA GLY A 137 -15.07 25.67 -1.23
C GLY A 137 -15.93 25.63 -2.52
N ARG A 138 -15.45 25.01 -3.61
CA ARG A 138 -16.24 24.82 -4.83
C ARG A 138 -16.73 23.37 -4.94
N PRO A 139 -18.05 23.14 -4.93
CA PRO A 139 -18.58 21.78 -4.99
C PRO A 139 -18.31 21.11 -6.33
N VAL A 140 -18.01 19.83 -6.27
CA VAL A 140 -17.89 18.92 -7.42
C VAL A 140 -18.99 17.87 -7.32
N ARG A 141 -19.59 17.56 -8.46
CA ARG A 141 -20.62 16.53 -8.59
C ARG A 141 -20.15 15.46 -9.57
N VAL A 142 -20.16 14.19 -9.16
CA VAL A 142 -19.66 13.08 -9.98
C VAL A 142 -20.72 12.00 -10.12
N THR A 143 -21.06 11.64 -11.35
CA THR A 143 -21.78 10.39 -11.64
C THR A 143 -20.76 9.30 -11.89
N TYR A 144 -20.75 8.25 -11.06
CA TYR A 144 -19.98 7.04 -11.34
C TYR A 144 -20.86 6.00 -12.05
N VAL A 145 -20.40 5.49 -13.18
CA VAL A 145 -21.15 4.49 -13.97
C VAL A 145 -20.34 3.21 -14.12
N ASN A 146 -20.86 2.11 -13.59
CA ASN A 146 -20.21 0.82 -13.66
C ASN A 146 -20.49 0.12 -15.02
N HIS A 147 -19.44 -0.13 -15.80
CA HIS A 147 -19.45 -0.89 -17.05
C HIS A 147 -18.48 -2.08 -17.04
N LEU A 148 -18.10 -2.55 -15.86
CA LEU A 148 -17.20 -3.69 -15.71
C LEU A 148 -17.87 -5.00 -16.19
N PRO A 149 -17.12 -6.03 -16.59
CA PRO A 149 -17.66 -7.35 -16.91
C PRO A 149 -18.11 -8.12 -15.66
N ASP A 150 -19.05 -9.07 -15.81
CA ASP A 150 -19.60 -9.86 -14.68
C ASP A 150 -18.58 -10.67 -13.89
N LYS A 151 -17.44 -11.03 -14.52
CA LYS A 151 -16.37 -11.83 -13.92
C LYS A 151 -15.15 -10.98 -13.61
N HIS A 152 -14.60 -11.14 -12.41
CA HIS A 152 -13.39 -10.42 -12.03
C HIS A 152 -12.17 -10.99 -12.77
N ILE A 153 -11.21 -10.13 -13.09
CA ILE A 153 -9.94 -10.53 -13.74
C ILE A 153 -8.91 -11.13 -12.76
N LEU A 154 -9.28 -11.30 -11.48
CA LEU A 154 -8.42 -11.73 -10.37
C LEU A 154 -9.19 -12.72 -9.48
N PRO A 155 -8.50 -13.51 -8.62
CA PRO A 155 -9.11 -14.50 -7.76
C PRO A 155 -10.04 -13.91 -6.70
N VAL A 156 -11.36 -14.12 -6.85
CA VAL A 156 -12.36 -13.76 -5.84
C VAL A 156 -12.54 -14.92 -4.86
N ASP A 157 -12.30 -14.63 -3.59
CA ASP A 157 -12.55 -15.54 -2.50
C ASP A 157 -14.00 -15.42 -2.01
N HIS A 158 -14.78 -16.47 -2.27
CA HIS A 158 -16.20 -16.53 -1.94
C HIS A 158 -16.51 -16.92 -0.49
N SER A 159 -15.50 -17.03 0.37
CA SER A 159 -15.69 -17.17 1.81
C SER A 159 -15.72 -15.83 2.55
N LEU A 160 -15.31 -14.73 1.88
CA LEU A 160 -15.26 -13.41 2.48
C LEU A 160 -16.63 -12.73 2.54
N MET A 161 -16.84 -11.98 3.62
CA MET A 161 -18.00 -11.14 3.79
C MET A 161 -18.16 -10.17 2.61
N GLY A 162 -19.36 -10.14 2.02
CA GLY A 162 -19.69 -9.33 0.85
C GLY A 162 -19.32 -9.97 -0.48
N ALA A 163 -18.49 -11.01 -0.53
CA ALA A 163 -18.08 -11.71 -1.74
C ALA A 163 -18.61 -13.16 -1.83
N GLU A 164 -19.57 -13.52 -0.98
CA GLU A 164 -20.06 -14.89 -0.82
C GLU A 164 -20.63 -15.48 -2.10
N VAL A 165 -20.77 -16.81 -2.16
CA VAL A 165 -21.46 -17.48 -3.28
C VAL A 165 -22.86 -16.88 -3.50
N GLY A 166 -23.11 -16.40 -4.72
CA GLY A 166 -24.34 -15.70 -5.09
C GLY A 166 -24.21 -14.18 -5.10
N GLN A 167 -23.17 -13.61 -4.48
CA GLN A 167 -22.82 -12.20 -4.67
C GLN A 167 -22.18 -11.99 -6.05
N PRO A 168 -22.48 -10.88 -6.74
CA PRO A 168 -21.80 -10.52 -7.97
C PRO A 168 -20.30 -10.31 -7.74
N GLU A 169 -19.43 -10.83 -8.60
CA GLU A 169 -18.00 -10.52 -8.57
C GLU A 169 -17.73 -9.09 -9.05
N ASN A 170 -18.62 -8.58 -9.89
CA ASN A 170 -18.60 -7.22 -10.39
C ASN A 170 -19.45 -6.31 -9.51
N ARG A 171 -18.81 -5.70 -8.53
CA ARG A 171 -19.39 -4.66 -7.68
C ARG A 171 -18.34 -3.59 -7.47
N ALA A 172 -18.78 -2.35 -7.43
CA ALA A 172 -17.89 -1.23 -7.15
C ALA A 172 -18.60 -0.11 -6.39
N VAL A 173 -17.84 0.61 -5.58
CA VAL A 173 -18.22 1.88 -4.96
C VAL A 173 -16.96 2.73 -4.85
N VAL A 174 -17.06 4.01 -5.20
CA VAL A 174 -15.90 4.91 -5.17
C VAL A 174 -15.85 5.64 -3.84
N HIS A 175 -14.74 5.47 -3.12
CA HIS A 175 -14.40 6.27 -1.94
C HIS A 175 -13.45 7.39 -2.33
N LEU A 176 -13.73 8.62 -1.89
CA LEU A 176 -12.80 9.75 -1.98
C LEU A 176 -11.98 9.83 -0.70
N HIS A 177 -10.81 9.22 -0.72
CA HIS A 177 -9.94 9.12 0.44
C HIS A 177 -9.30 10.48 0.77
N GLY A 178 -9.60 10.97 1.97
CA GLY A 178 -9.25 12.32 2.44
C GLY A 178 -10.33 13.37 2.15
N GLY A 179 -11.45 12.97 1.54
CA GLY A 179 -12.60 13.83 1.24
C GLY A 179 -13.43 14.17 2.49
N LEU A 180 -13.64 15.45 2.80
CA LEU A 180 -14.69 15.88 3.72
C LEU A 180 -16.05 15.81 3.00
N SER A 181 -16.62 14.61 3.00
CA SER A 181 -17.81 14.27 2.21
C SER A 181 -18.97 13.83 3.10
N PRO A 182 -20.24 14.02 2.66
CA PRO A 182 -21.37 13.39 3.33
C PRO A 182 -21.29 11.86 3.18
N TRP A 183 -21.79 11.11 4.16
CA TRP A 183 -21.70 9.64 4.15
C TRP A 183 -22.28 8.98 2.89
N THR A 184 -23.31 9.60 2.27
CA THR A 184 -23.92 9.12 1.02
C THR A 184 -23.03 9.29 -0.20
N SER A 185 -21.98 10.12 -0.12
CA SER A 185 -20.97 10.33 -1.16
C SER A 185 -19.57 9.91 -0.71
N ASP A 186 -19.44 9.34 0.48
CA ASP A 186 -18.15 8.90 1.01
C ASP A 186 -17.70 7.59 0.37
N GLY A 187 -18.63 6.78 -0.14
CA GLY A 187 -18.30 5.50 -0.76
C GLY A 187 -18.15 4.36 0.25
N GLY A 188 -18.98 4.36 1.29
CA GLY A 188 -19.00 3.31 2.30
C GLY A 188 -19.09 1.90 1.67
N PRO A 189 -18.45 0.88 2.28
CA PRO A 189 -18.22 -0.41 1.62
C PRO A 189 -19.48 -1.20 1.27
N PHE A 190 -20.62 -0.88 1.89
CA PHE A 190 -21.94 -1.45 1.59
C PHE A 190 -22.74 -0.64 0.55
N ALA A 191 -22.21 0.46 0.03
CA ALA A 191 -22.86 1.29 -0.99
C ALA A 191 -22.46 0.91 -2.42
N TRP A 192 -22.04 -0.34 -2.65
CA TRP A 192 -21.63 -0.86 -3.95
C TRP A 192 -22.80 -1.03 -4.92
N SER A 193 -22.49 -0.99 -6.21
CA SER A 193 -23.43 -1.30 -7.29
C SER A 193 -22.79 -2.13 -8.42
N THR A 194 -23.63 -2.90 -9.09
CA THR A 194 -23.30 -3.65 -10.32
C THR A 194 -23.62 -2.81 -11.57
N PRO A 195 -23.22 -3.24 -12.78
CA PRO A 195 -23.53 -2.50 -14.01
C PRO A 195 -25.02 -2.23 -14.21
N GLY A 196 -25.34 -0.98 -14.51
CA GLY A 196 -26.71 -0.50 -14.66
C GLY A 196 -27.54 -0.53 -13.37
N GLY A 197 -26.91 -0.70 -12.19
CA GLY A 197 -27.59 -0.73 -10.90
C GLY A 197 -28.50 -1.95 -10.71
N LYS A 198 -28.31 -3.03 -11.47
CA LYS A 198 -29.16 -4.24 -11.45
C LYS A 198 -29.25 -4.90 -10.06
N ALA A 199 -28.14 -4.84 -9.34
CA ALA A 199 -28.00 -5.21 -7.94
C ALA A 199 -27.08 -4.18 -7.25
N HIS A 200 -27.30 -3.97 -5.96
CA HIS A 200 -26.58 -2.99 -5.15
C HIS A 200 -26.57 -3.41 -3.67
N GLY A 201 -25.64 -2.84 -2.91
CA GLY A 201 -25.57 -3.04 -1.47
C GLY A 201 -26.63 -2.24 -0.70
N VAL A 202 -26.69 -2.47 0.61
CA VAL A 202 -27.76 -1.94 1.48
C VAL A 202 -27.69 -0.43 1.69
N ASP A 203 -26.49 0.16 1.60
CA ASP A 203 -26.29 1.60 1.80
C ASP A 203 -26.29 2.38 0.49
N TRP A 204 -26.44 1.68 -0.65
CA TRP A 204 -26.40 2.31 -1.96
C TRP A 204 -27.52 3.33 -2.12
N GLN A 205 -27.15 4.51 -2.59
CA GLN A 205 -28.08 5.58 -2.95
C GLN A 205 -28.00 5.84 -4.46
N PRO A 206 -29.14 5.98 -5.14
CA PRO A 206 -29.14 6.40 -6.53
C PRO A 206 -28.68 7.86 -6.66
N GLY A 207 -27.97 8.16 -7.73
CA GLY A 207 -27.61 9.53 -8.10
C GLY A 207 -26.12 9.79 -8.04
N ASP A 208 -25.79 11.07 -7.83
CA ASP A 208 -24.44 11.57 -7.98
C ASP A 208 -23.78 11.78 -6.62
N PHE A 209 -22.46 11.59 -6.61
CA PHE A 209 -21.61 11.89 -5.47
C PHE A 209 -21.39 13.39 -5.44
N LEU A 210 -21.59 14.00 -4.27
CA LEU A 210 -21.38 15.42 -4.04
C LEU A 210 -20.18 15.58 -3.11
N TYR A 211 -19.12 16.19 -3.64
CA TYR A 211 -17.92 16.55 -2.91
C TYR A 211 -17.95 18.06 -2.64
N PRO A 212 -18.17 18.51 -1.38
CA PRO A 212 -18.20 19.93 -1.06
C PRO A 212 -16.85 20.63 -1.28
N ASN A 213 -15.74 19.89 -1.11
CA ASN A 213 -14.37 20.42 -1.14
C ASN A 213 -14.11 21.52 -0.10
N ASN A 214 -14.78 21.45 1.06
CA ASN A 214 -14.64 22.44 2.14
C ASN A 214 -13.41 22.14 3.03
N GLN A 215 -12.27 21.88 2.41
CA GLN A 215 -11.00 21.58 3.06
C GLN A 215 -9.85 22.18 2.27
N SER A 216 -8.70 22.32 2.91
CA SER A 216 -7.52 22.98 2.33
C SER A 216 -6.87 22.22 1.18
N ALA A 217 -5.99 22.88 0.45
CA ALA A 217 -5.22 22.28 -0.63
C ALA A 217 -4.42 21.04 -0.18
N ARG A 218 -4.59 19.93 -0.91
CA ARG A 218 -4.01 18.62 -0.60
C ARG A 218 -4.15 17.66 -1.78
N LEU A 219 -3.30 16.64 -1.79
CA LEU A 219 -3.50 15.46 -2.62
C LEU A 219 -4.44 14.48 -1.91
N GLU A 220 -5.63 14.32 -2.45
CA GLU A 220 -6.56 13.24 -2.21
C GLU A 220 -6.43 12.19 -3.31
N TRP A 221 -7.16 11.10 -3.15
CA TRP A 221 -7.26 10.08 -4.18
C TRP A 221 -8.60 9.37 -4.04
N TYR A 222 -9.12 8.86 -5.15
CA TYR A 222 -10.34 8.08 -5.14
C TYR A 222 -10.07 6.68 -5.66
N HIS A 223 -10.67 5.70 -4.99
CA HIS A 223 -10.46 4.30 -5.29
C HIS A 223 -11.70 3.48 -4.97
N ASP A 224 -11.75 2.25 -5.48
CA ASP A 224 -12.84 1.35 -5.13
C ASP A 224 -12.81 0.98 -3.63
N HIS A 225 -13.98 0.76 -3.05
CA HIS A 225 -14.14 0.42 -1.64
C HIS A 225 -15.18 -0.70 -1.40
N ALA A 226 -15.49 -1.52 -2.41
CA ALA A 226 -16.54 -2.52 -2.32
C ALA A 226 -16.19 -3.69 -1.36
N LEU A 227 -17.09 -3.97 -0.42
CA LEU A 227 -16.89 -4.99 0.61
C LEU A 227 -16.48 -6.35 0.03
N GLY A 228 -15.43 -6.93 0.61
CA GLY A 228 -14.86 -8.24 0.27
C GLY A 228 -13.91 -8.25 -0.92
N ILE A 229 -13.93 -7.21 -1.79
CA ILE A 229 -13.17 -7.19 -3.05
C ILE A 229 -12.40 -5.89 -3.31
N THR A 230 -12.40 -4.91 -2.40
CA THR A 230 -11.58 -3.68 -2.48
C THR A 230 -10.14 -3.95 -2.92
N ARG A 231 -9.48 -4.95 -2.29
CA ARG A 231 -8.09 -5.34 -2.61
C ARG A 231 -7.91 -5.71 -4.08
N LEU A 232 -8.92 -6.33 -4.70
CA LEU A 232 -8.87 -6.80 -6.09
C LEU A 232 -9.20 -5.66 -7.06
N ASN A 233 -10.24 -4.88 -6.75
CA ASN A 233 -10.69 -3.76 -7.57
C ASN A 233 -9.65 -2.64 -7.65
N ALA A 234 -9.12 -2.19 -6.51
CA ALA A 234 -8.07 -1.18 -6.45
C ALA A 234 -6.78 -1.69 -7.12
N TYR A 235 -6.41 -2.96 -6.90
CA TYR A 235 -5.24 -3.55 -7.54
C TYR A 235 -5.41 -3.73 -9.05
N ALA A 236 -6.62 -3.99 -9.55
CA ALA A 236 -6.90 -4.05 -10.99
C ALA A 236 -6.75 -2.69 -11.69
N GLY A 237 -6.80 -1.58 -10.94
CA GLY A 237 -6.55 -0.21 -11.42
C GLY A 237 -7.69 0.79 -11.15
N LEU A 238 -8.70 0.44 -10.33
CA LEU A 238 -9.74 1.37 -9.88
C LEU A 238 -9.21 2.30 -8.78
N ALA A 239 -8.25 3.15 -9.14
CA ALA A 239 -7.67 4.19 -8.30
C ALA A 239 -7.28 5.39 -9.17
N SER A 240 -7.36 6.61 -8.64
CA SER A 240 -6.95 7.87 -9.31
C SER A 240 -6.69 8.96 -8.29
N ALA A 241 -5.95 10.01 -8.67
CA ALA A 241 -5.75 11.18 -7.81
C ALA A 241 -6.89 12.20 -7.89
N TYR A 242 -7.05 12.93 -6.80
CA TYR A 242 -7.95 14.08 -6.68
C TYR A 242 -7.16 15.21 -6.02
N LEU A 243 -7.03 16.36 -6.68
CA LEU A 243 -6.24 17.49 -6.17
C LEU A 243 -7.17 18.63 -5.76
N ILE A 244 -7.08 19.06 -4.50
CA ILE A 244 -7.67 20.33 -4.07
C ILE A 244 -6.59 21.41 -4.12
N THR A 245 -6.92 22.55 -4.73
CA THR A 245 -6.11 23.78 -4.72
C THR A 245 -6.82 24.88 -3.94
N ASP A 246 -6.07 25.83 -3.38
CA ASP A 246 -6.63 26.99 -2.69
C ASP A 246 -5.75 28.25 -2.84
N ASP A 247 -6.23 29.36 -2.29
CA ASP A 247 -5.54 30.66 -2.37
C ASP A 247 -4.29 30.71 -1.47
N ALA A 248 -4.21 29.89 -0.41
CA ALA A 248 -3.04 29.83 0.46
C ALA A 248 -1.86 29.18 -0.26
N GLU A 249 -2.11 28.08 -0.96
CA GLU A 249 -1.16 27.46 -1.88
C GLU A 249 -0.70 28.43 -2.96
N ALA A 250 -1.64 29.12 -3.62
CA ALA A 250 -1.29 30.13 -4.63
C ALA A 250 -0.43 31.27 -4.04
N GLY A 251 -0.72 31.70 -2.81
CA GLY A 251 0.07 32.69 -2.08
C GLY A 251 1.51 32.23 -1.85
N LEU A 252 1.70 30.99 -1.39
CA LEU A 252 3.03 30.40 -1.17
C LEU A 252 3.83 30.28 -2.49
N VAL A 253 3.17 29.94 -3.60
CA VAL A 253 3.79 29.93 -4.93
C VAL A 253 4.21 31.35 -5.34
N ASN A 254 3.33 32.35 -5.19
CA ASN A 254 3.61 33.74 -5.55
C ASN A 254 4.77 34.35 -4.76
N LEU A 255 4.96 33.92 -3.51
CA LEU A 255 6.10 34.29 -2.67
C LEU A 255 7.41 33.56 -3.05
N GLY A 256 7.33 32.53 -3.88
CA GLY A 256 8.45 31.64 -4.20
C GLY A 256 8.82 30.67 -3.07
N ALA A 257 8.00 30.60 -2.01
CA ALA A 257 8.20 29.70 -0.87
C ALA A 257 8.09 28.23 -1.29
N ILE A 258 7.14 27.93 -2.18
CA ILE A 258 6.98 26.62 -2.81
C ILE A 258 7.07 26.75 -4.35
N PRO A 259 7.58 25.74 -5.08
CA PRO A 259 7.61 25.75 -6.54
C PRO A 259 6.20 25.71 -7.17
N ASP A 260 6.04 26.34 -8.33
CA ASP A 260 4.84 26.27 -9.17
C ASP A 260 4.71 24.91 -9.88
N ILE A 261 5.86 24.34 -10.27
CA ILE A 261 5.93 23.00 -10.85
C ILE A 261 5.65 21.95 -9.78
N GLN A 262 4.58 21.18 -9.99
CA GLN A 262 4.18 20.07 -9.14
C GLN A 262 4.07 18.78 -9.95
N ILE A 263 4.58 17.69 -9.37
CA ILE A 263 4.58 16.36 -9.97
C ILE A 263 3.89 15.39 -9.00
N PRO A 264 2.74 14.80 -9.34
CA PRO A 264 2.21 13.69 -8.57
C PRO A 264 3.12 12.47 -8.75
N LEU A 265 3.45 11.80 -7.64
CA LEU A 265 4.14 10.53 -7.62
C LEU A 265 3.27 9.50 -6.93
N ILE A 266 2.48 8.78 -7.70
CA ILE A 266 1.62 7.71 -7.20
C ILE A 266 2.40 6.41 -7.32
N ILE A 267 2.89 5.92 -6.19
CA ILE A 267 3.73 4.73 -6.10
C ILE A 267 2.84 3.53 -5.78
N GLN A 268 3.00 2.47 -6.55
CA GLN A 268 2.33 1.19 -6.32
C GLN A 268 3.31 0.06 -6.58
N GLU A 269 2.98 -1.13 -6.10
CA GLU A 269 3.61 -2.37 -6.51
C GLU A 269 2.60 -3.25 -7.28
N LYS A 270 3.10 -4.01 -8.26
CA LYS A 270 2.33 -5.00 -9.02
C LYS A 270 3.12 -6.28 -9.18
N GLY A 271 2.40 -7.37 -9.37
CA GLY A 271 2.87 -8.66 -9.81
C GLY A 271 2.34 -8.95 -11.22
N PHE A 272 3.17 -9.57 -12.05
CA PHE A 272 2.82 -9.97 -13.41
C PHE A 272 2.95 -11.47 -13.57
N VAL A 273 2.01 -12.09 -14.29
CA VAL A 273 2.02 -13.54 -14.54
C VAL A 273 3.32 -13.91 -15.30
N PRO A 274 4.19 -14.78 -14.73
CA PRO A 274 5.41 -15.22 -15.36
C PRO A 274 5.17 -16.37 -16.37
N PRO A 275 6.14 -16.66 -17.26
CA PRO A 275 6.00 -17.75 -18.23
C PRO A 275 5.89 -19.15 -17.59
N ASN A 276 6.39 -19.32 -16.37
CA ASN A 276 6.36 -20.57 -15.60
C ASN A 276 5.26 -20.57 -14.52
N ILE A 277 4.19 -19.78 -14.66
CA ILE A 277 3.14 -19.65 -13.63
C ILE A 277 2.62 -21.00 -13.16
N HIS A 278 2.32 -21.98 -14.01
CA HIS A 278 1.82 -23.29 -13.58
C HIS A 278 2.86 -24.17 -12.85
N GLN A 279 4.12 -23.76 -12.83
CA GLN A 279 5.13 -24.37 -11.97
C GLN A 279 5.04 -23.82 -10.55
N ILE A 280 4.83 -22.50 -10.40
CA ILE A 280 4.78 -21.74 -9.15
C ILE A 280 3.38 -21.83 -8.51
N ASP A 281 2.35 -21.63 -9.30
CA ASP A 281 0.93 -21.64 -8.95
C ASP A 281 0.14 -22.51 -9.97
N PRO A 282 0.05 -23.82 -9.74
CA PRO A 282 -0.69 -24.74 -10.61
C PRO A 282 -2.20 -24.44 -10.70
N ALA A 283 -2.78 -23.73 -9.74
CA ALA A 283 -4.21 -23.42 -9.67
C ALA A 283 -4.60 -22.13 -10.42
N TRP A 284 -3.60 -21.37 -10.89
CA TRP A 284 -3.78 -20.12 -11.61
C TRP A 284 -4.63 -20.26 -12.87
N ARG A 285 -5.68 -19.44 -12.97
CA ARG A 285 -6.65 -19.45 -14.09
C ARG A 285 -7.23 -18.08 -14.48
N TRP A 286 -6.67 -16.97 -13.98
CA TRP A 286 -7.23 -15.62 -14.14
C TRP A 286 -6.52 -14.74 -15.18
N GLY A 287 -5.42 -15.22 -15.73
CA GLY A 287 -4.65 -14.47 -16.72
C GLY A 287 -3.53 -15.29 -17.33
N SER A 288 -2.92 -14.72 -18.36
CA SER A 288 -1.78 -15.24 -19.10
C SER A 288 -0.56 -14.35 -18.87
N ARG A 289 0.60 -14.77 -19.37
CA ARG A 289 1.85 -14.01 -19.23
C ARG A 289 1.67 -12.53 -19.56
N GLY A 290 2.06 -11.64 -18.63
CA GLY A 290 1.91 -10.19 -18.75
C GLY A 290 0.60 -9.60 -18.20
N ASP A 291 -0.39 -10.43 -17.87
CA ASP A 291 -1.53 -10.00 -17.06
C ASP A 291 -1.12 -9.82 -15.59
N LEU A 292 -1.95 -9.12 -14.82
CA LEU A 292 -1.75 -8.98 -13.37
C LEU A 292 -1.80 -10.35 -12.67
N TRP A 293 -0.88 -10.56 -11.73
CA TRP A 293 -0.89 -11.69 -10.82
C TRP A 293 -1.26 -11.21 -9.41
N TYR A 294 -2.14 -11.94 -8.73
CA TYR A 294 -2.54 -11.69 -7.35
C TYR A 294 -2.50 -13.01 -6.56
N PRO A 295 -1.70 -13.10 -5.48
CA PRO A 295 -1.62 -14.28 -4.63
C PRO A 295 -2.98 -14.67 -4.02
N HIS A 296 -3.33 -15.95 -4.10
CA HIS A 296 -4.65 -16.45 -3.70
C HIS A 296 -4.62 -17.78 -2.95
N VAL A 297 -3.43 -18.20 -2.54
CA VAL A 297 -3.20 -19.38 -1.73
C VAL A 297 -2.68 -18.90 -0.39
N TYR A 298 -3.37 -19.30 0.68
CA TYR A 298 -2.99 -18.98 2.05
C TYR A 298 -1.95 -19.99 2.54
N GLU A 299 -0.85 -19.54 3.14
CA GLU A 299 0.17 -20.43 3.72
C GLU A 299 -0.25 -20.88 5.13
N PRO A 300 -0.32 -22.20 5.42
CA PRO A 300 -0.55 -22.68 6.78
C PRO A 300 0.71 -22.53 7.65
N ASN A 301 0.53 -22.32 8.95
CA ASN A 301 1.64 -22.22 9.92
C ASN A 301 2.37 -23.56 10.12
N ILE A 302 1.67 -24.70 10.04
CA ILE A 302 2.33 -26.00 10.15
C ILE A 302 1.98 -26.80 8.90
N TRP A 303 3.02 -27.39 8.29
CA TRP A 303 2.89 -28.18 7.09
C TRP A 303 2.20 -29.52 7.39
N PRO A 304 1.59 -30.19 6.39
CA PRO A 304 0.93 -31.48 6.59
C PRO A 304 1.82 -32.59 7.17
N ASP A 305 3.14 -32.44 7.14
CA ASP A 305 4.13 -33.36 7.72
C ASP A 305 4.51 -33.02 9.18
N GLY A 306 3.87 -31.99 9.77
CA GLY A 306 4.08 -31.56 11.15
C GLY A 306 5.27 -30.62 11.36
N ILE A 307 5.92 -30.16 10.28
CA ILE A 307 7.01 -29.18 10.36
C ILE A 307 6.41 -27.78 10.52
N THR A 308 6.92 -27.02 11.50
CA THR A 308 6.56 -25.60 11.69
C THR A 308 7.13 -24.74 10.57
N ASN A 309 6.29 -23.86 10.01
CA ASN A 309 6.68 -22.73 9.19
C ASN A 309 7.16 -21.62 10.13
N PHE A 310 8.45 -21.25 10.07
CA PHE A 310 9.06 -20.35 11.07
C PHE A 310 8.84 -18.86 10.75
N GLU A 311 7.65 -18.48 10.29
CA GLU A 311 7.40 -17.13 9.75
C GLU A 311 6.50 -16.27 10.68
N ASP A 312 6.56 -16.57 11.98
CA ASP A 312 6.27 -15.87 13.26
C ASP A 312 5.24 -14.71 13.36
N ARG A 313 4.47 -14.38 12.32
CA ARG A 313 3.38 -13.39 12.34
C ARG A 313 2.04 -13.96 11.91
N TRP A 314 2.05 -14.94 11.01
CA TRP A 314 0.84 -15.62 10.49
C TRP A 314 0.49 -16.90 11.27
N ASP A 315 1.15 -17.09 12.40
CA ASP A 315 1.32 -18.37 13.10
C ASP A 315 0.15 -18.78 14.01
N TYR A 316 -0.93 -18.01 14.01
CA TYR A 316 -2.05 -18.26 14.92
C TYR A 316 -3.27 -18.92 14.22
N GLY A 317 -3.10 -19.41 12.99
CA GLY A 317 -4.06 -20.25 12.27
C GLY A 317 -3.94 -21.77 12.57
N PRO A 318 -4.94 -22.59 12.22
CA PRO A 318 -4.90 -24.03 12.30
C PRO A 318 -3.71 -24.60 11.52
N THR A 319 -3.16 -25.65 12.12
CA THR A 319 -1.78 -26.12 11.93
C THR A 319 -1.60 -27.16 10.82
N ALA A 320 -2.53 -27.28 9.88
CA ALA A 320 -2.36 -28.08 8.65
C ALA A 320 -3.64 -28.03 7.82
N GLU A 321 -3.54 -28.51 6.58
CA GLU A 321 -4.67 -28.97 5.79
C GLU A 321 -4.83 -30.50 5.89
N PRO A 322 -5.91 -31.03 6.52
CA PRO A 322 -6.88 -30.36 7.38
C PRO A 322 -6.33 -30.10 8.81
N PRO A 323 -6.99 -29.26 9.63
CA PRO A 323 -6.47 -28.81 10.94
C PRO A 323 -6.06 -29.96 11.86
N MET A 324 -4.81 -29.98 12.34
CA MET A 324 -4.32 -31.07 13.21
C MET A 324 -4.77 -30.97 14.67
N LEU A 325 -5.26 -29.82 15.14
CA LEU A 325 -5.62 -29.63 16.54
C LEU A 325 -6.87 -30.48 16.91
N PRO A 326 -6.77 -31.40 17.90
CA PRO A 326 -7.93 -32.15 18.37
C PRO A 326 -9.02 -31.22 18.89
N GLY A 327 -10.18 -31.19 18.24
CA GLY A 327 -11.31 -30.33 18.61
C GLY A 327 -11.37 -28.99 17.87
N SER A 328 -10.46 -28.70 16.94
CA SER A 328 -10.62 -27.55 16.03
C SER A 328 -11.86 -27.71 15.15
N LEU A 329 -12.68 -26.66 15.10
CA LEU A 329 -13.83 -26.54 14.21
C LEU A 329 -13.47 -25.87 12.87
N ALA A 330 -12.18 -25.63 12.60
CA ALA A 330 -11.77 -24.95 11.38
C ALA A 330 -12.01 -25.82 10.14
N GLY A 331 -12.59 -25.22 9.10
CA GLY A 331 -12.75 -25.86 7.80
C GLY A 331 -11.42 -25.91 7.02
N PRO A 332 -11.34 -26.68 5.92
CA PRO A 332 -10.20 -26.60 5.01
C PRO A 332 -10.08 -25.19 4.41
N LEU A 333 -8.86 -24.72 4.18
CA LEU A 333 -8.59 -23.40 3.59
C LEU A 333 -9.32 -23.25 2.24
N PRO A 334 -10.00 -22.11 2.01
CA PRO A 334 -10.66 -21.85 0.74
C PRO A 334 -9.69 -21.86 -0.45
N SER A 335 -10.19 -22.23 -1.63
CA SER A 335 -9.45 -22.10 -2.88
C SER A 335 -10.35 -21.51 -3.98
N PRO A 336 -10.17 -20.25 -4.36
CA PRO A 336 -9.16 -19.30 -3.87
C PRO A 336 -9.41 -18.82 -2.43
N SER A 337 -8.34 -18.43 -1.74
CA SER A 337 -8.40 -17.74 -0.44
C SER A 337 -7.80 -16.33 -0.56
N CYS A 338 -8.32 -15.38 0.20
CA CYS A 338 -7.56 -14.16 0.49
C CYS A 338 -6.26 -14.51 1.22
N VAL A 339 -5.21 -13.76 0.93
CA VAL A 339 -4.01 -13.67 1.74
C VAL A 339 -4.15 -12.48 2.69
N PRO A 340 -3.56 -12.50 3.89
CA PRO A 340 -3.71 -11.41 4.86
C PRO A 340 -3.24 -10.06 4.34
N GLU A 341 -2.07 -10.04 3.71
CA GLU A 341 -1.46 -8.88 3.06
C GLU A 341 -0.91 -9.30 1.70
N GLY A 342 -1.08 -8.43 0.70
CA GLY A 342 -0.55 -8.65 -0.64
C GLY A 342 0.73 -7.86 -0.86
N PHE A 343 1.86 -8.56 -0.95
CA PHE A 343 3.15 -7.98 -1.34
C PHE A 343 3.53 -8.37 -2.76
N PHE A 344 4.05 -7.40 -3.49
CA PHE A 344 4.40 -7.56 -4.89
C PHE A 344 5.84 -7.08 -5.12
N ASP A 345 6.36 -7.34 -6.30
CA ASP A 345 7.81 -7.35 -6.53
C ASP A 345 8.26 -6.33 -7.59
N THR A 346 7.30 -5.71 -8.29
CA THR A 346 7.54 -4.76 -9.37
C THR A 346 6.99 -3.38 -9.02
N ALA A 347 7.88 -2.40 -8.82
CA ALA A 347 7.48 -1.03 -8.52
C ALA A 347 6.93 -0.31 -9.77
N LEU A 348 5.81 0.37 -9.59
CA LEU A 348 5.19 1.27 -10.55
C LEU A 348 5.16 2.69 -9.96
N VAL A 349 5.46 3.68 -10.80
CA VAL A 349 5.21 5.09 -10.48
C VAL A 349 4.40 5.70 -11.61
N ASN A 350 3.25 6.28 -11.27
CA ASN A 350 2.29 6.83 -12.24
C ASN A 350 1.88 5.82 -13.34
N GLY A 351 1.85 4.53 -13.01
CA GLY A 351 1.51 3.45 -13.95
C GLY A 351 2.66 2.90 -14.80
N ALA A 352 3.84 3.53 -14.80
CA ALA A 352 5.02 3.00 -15.48
C ALA A 352 5.86 2.14 -14.54
N VAL A 353 6.36 1.00 -15.03
CA VAL A 353 7.29 0.12 -14.30
C VAL A 353 8.69 0.73 -14.32
N TYR A 354 9.29 0.94 -13.14
CA TYR A 354 10.64 1.52 -12.94
C TYR A 354 10.98 2.71 -13.87
N PRO A 355 10.19 3.80 -13.86
CA PRO A 355 10.38 4.89 -14.81
C PRO A 355 11.62 5.73 -14.48
N TYR A 356 12.02 6.56 -15.44
CA TYR A 356 12.94 7.68 -15.18
C TYR A 356 12.23 9.04 -15.31
N LEU A 357 12.70 10.06 -14.59
CA LEU A 357 12.25 11.43 -14.71
C LEU A 357 13.45 12.33 -15.03
N ASN A 358 13.36 13.13 -16.10
CA ASN A 358 14.35 14.18 -16.36
C ASN A 358 13.94 15.45 -15.60
N VAL A 359 14.89 16.06 -14.91
CA VAL A 359 14.69 17.32 -14.17
C VAL A 359 15.79 18.32 -14.51
N GLU A 360 15.46 19.60 -14.41
CA GLU A 360 16.42 20.69 -14.44
C GLU A 360 17.07 20.84 -13.04
N PRO A 361 18.26 21.47 -12.93
CA PRO A 361 18.85 21.83 -11.65
C PRO A 361 18.08 23.02 -11.01
N ARG A 362 16.89 22.70 -10.47
CA ARG A 362 15.98 23.61 -9.77
C ARG A 362 15.16 22.85 -8.72
N ARG A 363 14.31 23.57 -7.99
CA ARG A 363 13.38 22.98 -7.04
C ARG A 363 12.14 22.44 -7.75
N TYR A 364 11.67 21.29 -7.29
CA TYR A 364 10.41 20.67 -7.72
C TYR A 364 9.57 20.33 -6.50
N ARG A 365 8.24 20.44 -6.65
CA ARG A 365 7.28 19.96 -5.66
C ARG A 365 6.75 18.59 -6.08
N PHE A 366 6.82 17.62 -5.19
CA PHE A 366 6.32 16.27 -5.39
C PHE A 366 5.15 16.00 -4.45
N ARG A 367 4.03 15.56 -5.02
CA ARG A 367 2.85 15.12 -4.27
C ARG A 367 2.82 13.61 -4.29
N ILE A 368 3.33 12.99 -3.23
CA ILE A 368 3.58 11.56 -3.18
C ILE A 368 2.36 10.87 -2.57
N LEU A 369 1.92 9.78 -3.17
CA LEU A 369 0.92 8.85 -2.65
C LEU A 369 1.51 7.44 -2.65
N ASN A 370 1.43 6.75 -1.52
CA ASN A 370 1.58 5.29 -1.51
C ASN A 370 0.21 4.64 -1.82
N GLY A 371 0.01 4.24 -3.07
CA GLY A 371 -1.18 3.52 -3.54
C GLY A 371 -1.02 2.00 -3.56
N SER A 372 -0.05 1.46 -2.83
CA SER A 372 0.21 0.02 -2.74
C SER A 372 -0.86 -0.70 -1.90
N GLN A 373 -0.89 -2.03 -1.96
CA GLN A 373 -1.84 -2.82 -1.16
C GLN A 373 -1.41 -2.87 0.32
N ALA A 374 -0.16 -3.26 0.59
CA ALA A 374 0.36 -3.41 1.95
C ALA A 374 1.77 -2.84 2.14
N ARG A 375 2.58 -2.71 1.08
CA ARG A 375 3.97 -2.24 1.22
C ARG A 375 4.09 -0.83 1.76
N PHE A 376 4.85 -0.69 2.85
CA PHE A 376 5.38 0.57 3.34
C PHE A 376 6.59 1.00 2.52
N TYR A 377 6.84 2.30 2.44
CA TYR A 377 8.09 2.84 1.88
C TYR A 377 8.75 3.78 2.87
N ASN A 378 10.00 3.52 3.22
CA ASN A 378 10.92 4.52 3.78
C ASN A 378 11.69 5.14 2.60
N LEU A 379 11.11 6.16 1.96
CA LEU A 379 11.65 6.74 0.74
C LEU A 379 12.91 7.54 1.03
N GLN A 380 13.95 7.30 0.24
CA GLN A 380 15.29 7.89 0.34
C GLN A 380 15.81 8.21 -1.07
N LEU A 381 16.71 9.17 -1.19
CA LEU A 381 17.29 9.55 -2.49
C LEU A 381 18.82 9.47 -2.42
N TYR A 382 19.38 8.68 -3.34
CA TYR A 382 20.82 8.43 -3.46
C TYR A 382 21.30 8.74 -4.87
N VAL A 383 22.59 9.06 -5.03
CA VAL A 383 23.25 9.05 -6.35
C VAL A 383 23.28 7.61 -6.86
N ALA A 384 23.09 7.43 -8.16
CA ALA A 384 23.18 6.12 -8.79
C ALA A 384 24.61 5.58 -8.75
N ASP A 385 24.75 4.27 -8.77
CA ASP A 385 26.02 3.57 -8.93
C ASP A 385 26.68 3.87 -10.29
N LEU A 386 27.89 3.34 -10.52
CA LEU A 386 28.62 3.55 -11.77
C LEU A 386 27.89 3.01 -13.01
N THR A 387 26.99 2.05 -12.83
CA THR A 387 26.15 1.54 -13.94
C THR A 387 24.97 2.47 -14.24
N GLY A 388 24.61 3.34 -13.29
CA GLY A 388 23.46 4.22 -13.35
C GLY A 388 22.14 3.44 -13.25
N LYS A 389 22.15 2.25 -12.63
CA LYS A 389 20.99 1.35 -12.58
C LYS A 389 20.55 1.00 -11.16
N GLU A 390 21.40 1.20 -10.17
CA GLU A 390 21.11 0.92 -8.76
C GLU A 390 21.55 2.09 -7.88
N ALA A 391 21.05 2.16 -6.65
CA ALA A 391 21.45 3.20 -5.70
C ALA A 391 22.87 2.94 -5.18
N ASN A 392 23.72 3.97 -5.14
CA ASN A 392 24.95 3.95 -4.35
C ASN A 392 24.63 4.42 -2.93
N LEU A 393 24.44 3.47 -2.02
CA LEU A 393 24.05 3.75 -0.62
C LEU A 393 25.10 4.56 0.18
N ASN A 394 26.29 4.81 -0.39
CA ASN A 394 27.33 5.65 0.19
C ASN A 394 27.35 7.08 -0.37
N ALA A 395 26.48 7.41 -1.33
CA ALA A 395 26.43 8.71 -1.98
C ALA A 395 25.01 9.30 -1.87
N ALA A 396 24.82 10.16 -0.87
CA ALA A 396 23.53 10.80 -0.61
C ALA A 396 23.08 11.70 -1.79
N GLY A 397 21.78 11.67 -2.08
CA GLY A 397 21.10 12.63 -2.95
C GLY A 397 20.66 13.89 -2.19
N PRO A 398 19.87 14.76 -2.84
CA PRO A 398 19.39 16.00 -2.23
C PRO A 398 18.38 15.76 -1.10
N ALA A 399 18.25 16.76 -0.22
CA ALA A 399 17.30 16.76 0.88
C ALA A 399 15.84 16.79 0.40
N PHE A 400 14.95 16.26 1.24
CA PHE A 400 13.51 16.42 1.12
C PHE A 400 13.07 17.49 2.12
N ILE A 401 12.30 18.48 1.67
CA ILE A 401 11.63 19.42 2.56
C ILE A 401 10.14 19.08 2.52
N GLN A 402 9.66 18.30 3.49
CA GLN A 402 8.24 17.99 3.62
C GLN A 402 7.50 19.22 4.15
N ILE A 403 6.42 19.59 3.46
CA ILE A 403 5.60 20.76 3.74
C ILE A 403 4.14 20.41 3.99
N GLY A 404 3.74 19.16 3.80
CA GLY A 404 2.36 18.71 3.96
C GLY A 404 2.21 17.19 4.08
N THR A 405 1.03 16.77 4.52
CA THR A 405 0.58 15.37 4.61
C THR A 405 -0.77 15.19 3.89
N GLU A 406 -1.45 14.05 4.08
CA GLU A 406 -2.87 13.85 3.76
C GLU A 406 -3.79 14.97 4.27
N GLY A 407 -3.40 15.63 5.36
CA GLY A 407 -4.11 16.75 5.96
C GLY A 407 -3.92 18.09 5.27
N GLY A 408 -3.07 18.22 4.24
CA GLY A 408 -2.65 19.49 3.65
C GLY A 408 -1.34 20.01 4.27
N PHE A 409 -1.11 21.33 4.28
CA PHE A 409 0.16 21.89 4.77
C PHE A 409 0.45 21.55 6.24
N LEU A 410 1.73 21.41 6.58
CA LEU A 410 2.27 21.30 7.94
C LEU A 410 2.43 22.70 8.56
N PRO A 411 2.45 22.82 9.90
CA PRO A 411 2.69 24.10 10.58
C PRO A 411 4.14 24.57 10.49
N ALA A 412 5.07 23.68 10.13
CA ALA A 412 6.49 23.98 9.91
C ALA A 412 7.08 22.95 8.92
N PRO A 413 8.12 23.30 8.15
CA PRO A 413 8.75 22.36 7.24
C PRO A 413 9.56 21.29 8.00
N VAL A 414 9.62 20.07 7.47
CA VAL A 414 10.44 18.97 8.00
C VAL A 414 11.51 18.61 6.98
N VAL A 415 12.78 18.69 7.39
CA VAL A 415 13.92 18.32 6.53
C VAL A 415 14.25 16.85 6.72
N LEU A 416 14.18 16.09 5.64
CA LEU A 416 14.52 14.67 5.56
C LEU A 416 15.59 14.47 4.48
N ASN A 417 16.13 13.26 4.36
CA ASN A 417 17.18 12.91 3.39
C ASN A 417 18.43 13.80 3.47
N HIS A 418 18.79 14.25 4.69
CA HIS A 418 19.91 15.17 4.93
C HIS A 418 20.66 14.82 6.25
N PRO A 419 21.37 13.68 6.32
CA PRO A 419 21.55 12.65 5.28
C PRO A 419 20.37 11.64 5.19
N PRO A 420 20.32 10.77 4.17
CA PRO A 420 19.37 9.66 4.10
C PRO A 420 19.40 8.80 5.37
N LEU A 421 18.21 8.50 5.92
CA LEU A 421 18.03 7.66 7.10
C LEU A 421 17.51 6.27 6.71
N PRO A 422 18.39 5.25 6.60
CA PRO A 422 17.97 3.90 6.30
C PRO A 422 17.21 3.28 7.48
N THR A 423 16.33 2.35 7.18
CA THR A 423 15.60 1.57 8.19
C THR A 423 16.58 0.88 9.12
N ARG A 424 16.45 1.11 10.43
CA ARG A 424 17.24 0.47 11.47
C ARG A 424 16.44 -0.67 12.06
N LEU A 425 17.11 -1.80 12.28
CA LEU A 425 16.49 -2.96 12.91
C LEU A 425 16.93 -3.04 14.38
N ASP A 426 16.03 -3.51 15.24
CA ASP A 426 16.29 -3.81 16.64
C ASP A 426 17.01 -5.16 16.82
N SER A 427 17.10 -5.65 18.06
CA SER A 427 17.76 -6.93 18.38
C SER A 427 16.98 -8.16 17.89
N GLU A 428 15.69 -7.99 17.64
CA GLU A 428 14.72 -8.98 17.22
C GLU A 428 14.62 -9.04 15.68
N GLY A 429 15.14 -8.02 14.99
CA GLY A 429 15.16 -7.91 13.54
C GLY A 429 14.02 -7.07 12.96
N ALA A 430 13.19 -6.46 13.81
CA ALA A 430 12.10 -5.57 13.40
C ALA A 430 12.56 -4.11 13.29
N ALA A 431 11.82 -3.28 12.56
CA ALA A 431 12.12 -1.86 12.44
C ALA A 431 12.10 -1.16 13.82
N ASP A 432 13.21 -0.52 14.19
CA ASP A 432 13.39 0.16 15.47
C ASP A 432 12.73 1.55 15.44
N PHE A 433 11.49 1.63 15.94
CA PHE A 433 10.72 2.87 16.06
C PHE A 433 11.33 3.90 17.04
N THR A 434 12.38 3.55 17.80
CA THR A 434 13.14 4.54 18.58
C THR A 434 14.12 5.34 17.70
N LYS A 435 14.31 4.92 16.44
CA LYS A 435 15.10 5.64 15.44
C LYS A 435 14.19 6.41 14.51
N ALA A 436 14.70 7.53 14.01
CA ALA A 436 14.03 8.29 12.97
C ALA A 436 14.11 7.53 11.64
N PHE A 437 12.98 7.47 10.94
CA PHE A 437 12.92 7.10 9.53
C PHE A 437 13.21 8.31 8.64
N ASN A 438 13.38 8.08 7.34
CA ASN A 438 13.47 9.15 6.36
C ASN A 438 12.06 9.67 6.05
N LEU A 439 11.46 9.24 4.95
CA LEU A 439 10.05 9.50 4.65
C LEU A 439 9.31 8.16 4.65
N LEU A 440 8.85 7.74 5.82
CA LEU A 440 8.05 6.53 5.99
C LEU A 440 6.60 6.82 5.55
N LEU A 441 6.07 5.98 4.65
CA LEU A 441 4.72 6.07 4.11
C LEU A 441 4.06 4.69 4.12
N ALA A 442 3.02 4.54 4.93
CA ALA A 442 2.08 3.43 4.89
C ALA A 442 1.18 3.53 3.64
N PRO A 443 0.49 2.44 3.24
CA PRO A 443 -0.55 2.52 2.21
C PRO A 443 -1.58 3.62 2.50
N ALA A 444 -2.02 4.31 1.44
CA ALA A 444 -2.92 5.46 1.45
C ALA A 444 -2.38 6.78 2.03
N GLU A 445 -1.18 6.80 2.64
CA GLU A 445 -0.56 8.05 3.12
C GLU A 445 -0.06 8.91 1.96
N ARG A 446 -0.07 10.24 2.18
CA ARG A 446 0.43 11.23 1.23
C ARG A 446 1.46 12.14 1.87
N ALA A 447 2.42 12.56 1.08
CA ALA A 447 3.40 13.58 1.47
C ALA A 447 3.53 14.65 0.38
N ASP A 448 3.71 15.90 0.81
CA ASP A 448 4.03 17.02 -0.06
C ASP A 448 5.46 17.47 0.22
N VAL A 449 6.34 17.31 -0.77
CA VAL A 449 7.78 17.44 -0.58
C VAL A 449 8.39 18.33 -1.65
N ILE A 450 9.25 19.26 -1.23
CA ILE A 450 10.12 20.01 -2.13
C ILE A 450 11.50 19.34 -2.17
N ILE A 451 12.03 19.15 -3.38
CA ILE A 451 13.40 18.67 -3.60
C ILE A 451 14.13 19.66 -4.50
N ASP A 452 15.32 20.07 -4.10
CA ASP A 452 16.21 20.95 -4.86
C ASP A 452 17.31 20.12 -5.55
N PHE A 453 17.31 20.06 -6.87
CA PHE A 453 18.28 19.25 -7.63
C PHE A 453 19.57 19.99 -7.99
N ARG A 454 19.75 21.24 -7.55
CA ARG A 454 21.01 21.98 -7.75
C ARG A 454 22.16 21.30 -7.00
N GLY A 455 23.35 21.31 -7.61
CA GLY A 455 24.53 20.59 -7.12
C GLY A 455 24.59 19.12 -7.54
N PHE A 456 23.56 18.62 -8.22
CA PHE A 456 23.51 17.26 -8.77
C PHE A 456 23.51 17.26 -10.31
N GLU A 457 23.95 18.34 -10.96
CA GLU A 457 23.96 18.50 -12.41
C GLU A 457 24.66 17.33 -13.12
N GLY A 458 24.00 16.73 -14.12
CA GLY A 458 24.53 15.59 -14.87
C GLY A 458 24.51 14.26 -14.12
N GLN A 459 24.11 14.25 -12.84
CA GLN A 459 24.01 13.03 -12.05
C GLN A 459 22.67 12.33 -12.28
N LYS A 460 22.68 11.02 -12.03
CA LYS A 460 21.47 10.20 -11.92
C LYS A 460 21.26 9.91 -10.45
N LEU A 461 20.02 10.02 -10.00
CA LEU A 461 19.59 9.75 -8.63
C LEU A 461 18.59 8.60 -8.65
N ILE A 462 18.56 7.80 -7.59
CA ILE A 462 17.64 6.67 -7.43
C ILE A 462 16.76 6.93 -6.22
N LEU A 463 15.45 7.02 -6.44
CA LEU A 463 14.48 6.95 -5.36
C LEU A 463 14.44 5.51 -4.87
N TYR A 464 14.81 5.32 -3.62
CA TYR A 464 15.10 4.04 -3.01
C TYR A 464 14.26 3.84 -1.75
N SER A 465 13.97 2.60 -1.40
CA SER A 465 13.36 2.24 -0.12
C SER A 465 13.94 0.95 0.43
N ASP A 466 14.11 0.89 1.74
CA ASP A 466 14.66 -0.28 2.45
C ASP A 466 13.70 -0.82 3.51
N THR A 467 12.41 -0.52 3.38
CA THR A 467 11.40 -1.04 4.29
C THR A 467 11.34 -2.56 4.19
N PRO A 468 11.41 -3.28 5.34
CA PRO A 468 11.04 -4.67 5.37
C PRO A 468 9.58 -4.84 4.94
N ALA A 469 9.26 -5.99 4.36
CA ALA A 469 7.91 -6.37 3.99
C ALA A 469 7.66 -7.82 4.43
N PRO A 470 6.65 -8.13 5.25
CA PRO A 470 5.75 -7.19 5.92
C PRO A 470 6.47 -6.20 6.84
N PHE A 471 5.97 -4.99 6.98
CA PHE A 471 6.51 -4.03 7.95
C PHE A 471 5.83 -4.27 9.31
N PRO A 472 6.53 -4.19 10.46
CA PRO A 472 7.93 -3.78 10.66
C PRO A 472 8.98 -4.91 10.64
N GLU A 473 8.59 -6.18 10.68
CA GLU A 473 9.51 -7.32 10.88
C GLU A 473 10.28 -7.73 9.62
N GLY A 474 9.55 -7.98 8.53
CA GLY A 474 10.10 -8.37 7.23
C GLY A 474 10.21 -9.87 7.03
N ASP A 475 9.83 -10.32 5.82
CA ASP A 475 10.12 -11.64 5.29
C ASP A 475 11.11 -11.50 4.12
N PRO A 476 12.28 -12.15 4.15
CA PRO A 476 13.28 -12.02 3.10
C PRO A 476 12.80 -12.50 1.72
N ARG A 477 11.69 -13.24 1.62
CA ARG A 477 11.05 -13.64 0.36
C ARG A 477 10.27 -12.49 -0.31
N ASN A 478 9.96 -11.43 0.43
CA ASN A 478 9.23 -10.24 -0.02
C ASN A 478 10.13 -9.01 -0.29
N ASP A 479 11.44 -9.18 -0.09
CA ASP A 479 12.44 -8.14 -0.20
C ASP A 479 13.37 -8.39 -1.40
N TYR A 480 13.09 -7.69 -2.50
CA TYR A 480 13.77 -7.87 -3.78
C TYR A 480 14.75 -6.72 -3.98
N PHE A 481 16.04 -7.03 -4.05
CA PHE A 481 17.07 -6.02 -4.26
C PHE A 481 18.33 -6.58 -4.91
N THR A 482 19.09 -5.72 -5.58
CA THR A 482 20.32 -6.17 -6.24
C THR A 482 21.32 -6.72 -5.22
N GLY A 483 21.69 -7.99 -5.37
CA GLY A 483 22.60 -8.69 -4.46
C GLY A 483 21.90 -9.48 -3.35
N ASP A 484 20.57 -9.61 -3.40
CA ASP A 484 19.80 -10.54 -2.59
C ASP A 484 20.22 -12.00 -2.81
N PRO A 485 20.12 -12.86 -1.78
CA PRO A 485 20.39 -14.29 -1.92
C PRO A 485 19.31 -14.99 -2.77
N ASP A 486 19.67 -16.13 -3.37
CA ASP A 486 18.69 -17.00 -4.03
C ASP A 486 17.78 -17.69 -2.99
N GLN A 487 16.49 -17.37 -3.04
CA GLN A 487 15.48 -17.89 -2.10
C GLN A 487 14.72 -19.10 -2.65
N THR A 488 15.03 -19.59 -3.86
CA THR A 488 14.27 -20.67 -4.53
C THR A 488 14.20 -21.97 -3.72
N GLY A 489 15.23 -22.29 -2.95
CA GLY A 489 15.27 -23.47 -2.08
C GLY A 489 14.29 -23.43 -0.89
N MET A 490 13.90 -22.23 -0.48
CA MET A 490 12.87 -22.01 0.56
C MET A 490 11.51 -21.68 -0.05
N GLY A 491 11.48 -21.37 -1.34
CA GLY A 491 10.29 -21.08 -2.10
C GLY A 491 10.13 -19.62 -2.53
N GLY A 492 11.09 -18.78 -2.16
CA GLY A 492 11.20 -17.42 -2.71
C GLY A 492 11.65 -17.38 -4.17
N ALA A 493 11.98 -16.18 -4.61
CA ALA A 493 12.50 -15.93 -5.95
C ALA A 493 14.02 -16.19 -6.06
N PRO A 494 14.55 -16.40 -7.28
CA PRO A 494 15.99 -16.35 -7.50
C PRO A 494 16.54 -14.94 -7.28
N SER A 495 17.86 -14.82 -7.12
CA SER A 495 18.52 -13.53 -6.94
C SER A 495 18.21 -12.53 -8.06
N THR A 496 17.93 -11.29 -7.67
CA THR A 496 17.69 -10.13 -8.50
C THR A 496 18.93 -9.73 -9.30
N ARG A 497 18.71 -9.43 -10.59
CA ARG A 497 19.77 -9.01 -11.51
C ARG A 497 19.92 -7.48 -11.51
N PRO A 498 21.14 -6.93 -11.40
CA PRO A 498 21.36 -5.48 -11.46
C PRO A 498 20.76 -4.87 -12.73
N GLY A 499 19.96 -3.81 -12.57
CA GLY A 499 19.30 -3.09 -13.66
C GLY A 499 18.05 -3.74 -14.25
N PHE A 500 17.57 -4.81 -13.64
CA PHE A 500 16.32 -5.47 -14.00
C PHE A 500 15.43 -5.61 -12.76
N GLY A 501 14.12 -5.62 -12.96
CA GLY A 501 13.16 -6.10 -11.97
C GLY A 501 13.04 -7.63 -12.00
N PRO A 502 12.39 -8.25 -10.99
CA PRO A 502 11.84 -7.60 -9.79
C PRO A 502 12.89 -6.94 -8.89
N ASN A 503 12.51 -5.87 -8.20
CA ASN A 503 13.32 -5.12 -7.26
C ASN A 503 12.40 -4.10 -6.56
N THR A 504 12.09 -4.34 -5.29
CA THR A 504 11.15 -3.52 -4.51
C THR A 504 11.84 -2.33 -3.87
N ARG A 505 13.16 -2.38 -3.72
CA ARG A 505 13.95 -1.31 -3.12
C ARG A 505 14.25 -0.16 -4.08
N THR A 506 14.23 -0.40 -5.40
CA THR A 506 14.44 0.63 -6.43
C THR A 506 13.10 1.09 -6.99
N VAL A 507 12.67 2.32 -6.68
CA VAL A 507 11.37 2.83 -7.09
C VAL A 507 11.41 3.47 -8.47
N MET A 508 12.29 4.46 -8.66
CA MET A 508 12.47 5.15 -9.94
C MET A 508 13.83 5.86 -10.03
N GLN A 509 14.19 6.34 -11.22
CA GLN A 509 15.39 7.14 -11.45
C GLN A 509 15.03 8.60 -11.73
N ILE A 510 15.82 9.53 -11.20
CA ILE A 510 15.78 10.95 -11.56
C ILE A 510 17.09 11.31 -12.27
N ARG A 511 17.01 12.02 -13.39
CA ARG A 511 18.16 12.43 -14.20
C ARG A 511 18.24 13.94 -14.21
N VAL A 512 19.29 14.49 -13.60
CA VAL A 512 19.45 15.94 -13.49
C VAL A 512 20.23 16.45 -14.71
N ALA A 513 19.67 17.41 -15.42
CA ALA A 513 20.30 17.99 -16.61
C ALA A 513 21.60 18.76 -16.26
N THR A 514 22.52 18.89 -17.23
CA THR A 514 23.73 19.73 -17.12
C THR A 514 23.48 21.20 -17.53
N GLY A 515 22.23 21.66 -17.41
CA GLY A 515 21.76 22.93 -17.94
C GLY A 515 22.00 24.14 -17.02
N PRO A 516 21.44 25.31 -17.39
CA PRO A 516 21.50 26.51 -16.54
C PRO A 516 20.89 26.24 -15.16
N ILE A 517 21.60 26.69 -14.12
CA ILE A 517 21.16 26.59 -12.73
C ILE A 517 20.08 27.65 -12.50
N SER A 518 18.95 27.24 -11.91
CA SER A 518 17.84 28.15 -11.61
C SER A 518 18.22 29.18 -10.54
N THR A 519 17.71 30.42 -10.72
CA THR A 519 17.85 31.54 -9.78
C THR A 519 16.76 31.57 -8.71
N GLU A 520 15.95 30.52 -8.60
CA GLU A 520 14.99 30.36 -7.51
C GLU A 520 15.68 30.41 -6.13
N PRO A 521 14.93 30.70 -5.04
CA PRO A 521 15.43 30.58 -3.67
C PRO A 521 16.22 29.28 -3.43
N ASP A 522 17.43 29.38 -2.89
CA ASP A 522 18.25 28.23 -2.51
C ASP A 522 17.64 27.44 -1.33
N PHE A 523 18.28 26.34 -0.91
CA PHE A 523 17.79 25.51 0.20
C PHE A 523 17.55 26.34 1.49
N THR A 524 18.51 27.16 1.89
CA THR A 524 18.42 27.99 3.10
C THR A 524 17.29 29.03 2.99
N THR A 525 17.20 29.72 1.86
CA THR A 525 16.18 30.72 1.60
C THR A 525 14.78 30.09 1.54
N THR A 526 14.68 28.90 0.94
CA THR A 526 13.44 28.11 0.92
C THR A 526 12.98 27.77 2.33
N LEU A 527 13.86 27.26 3.18
CA LEU A 527 13.51 26.96 4.57
C LEU A 527 13.12 28.21 5.35
N ASN A 528 13.79 29.35 5.15
CA ASN A 528 13.44 30.59 5.81
C ASN A 528 12.03 31.07 5.41
N LEU A 529 11.71 31.03 4.12
CA LEU A 529 10.36 31.35 3.63
C LEU A 529 9.31 30.40 4.20
N LEU A 530 9.57 29.08 4.17
CA LEU A 530 8.62 28.10 4.71
C LEU A 530 8.39 28.25 6.21
N ASN A 531 9.44 28.48 7.00
CA ASN A 531 9.29 28.73 8.44
C ASN A 531 8.52 30.02 8.74
N ALA A 532 8.58 31.02 7.87
CA ALA A 532 7.84 32.27 8.03
C ALA A 532 6.36 32.11 7.62
N GLU A 533 6.09 31.40 6.51
CA GLU A 533 4.78 31.41 5.86
C GLU A 533 3.88 30.21 6.24
N LEU A 534 4.44 29.02 6.47
CA LEU A 534 3.65 27.82 6.79
C LEU A 534 2.81 27.94 8.06
N PRO A 535 3.26 28.57 9.18
CA PRO A 535 2.41 28.73 10.35
C PRO A 535 1.11 29.49 10.04
N THR A 536 1.19 30.54 9.22
CA THR A 536 0.03 31.34 8.81
C THR A 536 -0.84 30.57 7.83
N ALA A 537 -0.23 29.91 6.83
CA ALA A 537 -0.97 29.07 5.87
C ALA A 537 -1.72 27.94 6.58
N PHE A 538 -1.07 27.26 7.54
CA PHE A 538 -1.68 26.22 8.37
C PHE A 538 -2.86 26.76 9.17
N ALA A 539 -2.65 27.83 9.94
CA ALA A 539 -3.69 28.40 10.80
C ALA A 539 -4.92 28.91 10.02
N ASN A 540 -4.72 29.37 8.79
CA ASN A 540 -5.81 29.87 7.94
C ASN A 540 -6.62 28.76 7.25
N THR A 541 -6.02 27.58 7.05
CA THR A 541 -6.58 26.56 6.17
C THR A 541 -6.96 25.26 6.88
N GLN A 542 -6.37 25.00 8.04
CA GLN A 542 -6.62 23.79 8.81
C GLN A 542 -7.53 24.07 10.01
N PRO A 543 -8.35 23.09 10.44
CA PRO A 543 -9.00 23.19 11.73
C PRO A 543 -7.92 23.32 12.83
N PRO A 544 -8.22 24.04 13.93
CA PRO A 544 -7.31 24.08 15.08
C PRO A 544 -7.00 22.66 15.55
N LEU A 545 -5.76 22.42 15.95
CA LEU A 545 -5.37 21.15 16.55
C LEU A 545 -6.24 20.88 17.80
N LEU A 546 -6.92 19.74 17.82
CA LEU A 546 -7.86 19.38 18.89
C LEU A 546 -7.19 19.30 20.27
N SER A 547 -5.89 18.98 20.33
CA SER A 547 -5.06 19.19 21.51
C SER A 547 -3.56 19.21 21.13
N ASN A 548 -2.78 20.05 21.81
CA ASN A 548 -1.30 19.96 21.79
C ASN A 548 -0.79 18.91 22.78
N GLN A 549 -1.69 18.07 23.33
CA GLN A 549 -1.42 17.14 24.41
C GLN A 549 -1.48 15.71 23.87
N VAL A 550 -0.52 15.39 23.01
CA VAL A 550 -0.17 14.00 22.73
C VAL A 550 0.14 13.32 24.07
N GLY A 551 -0.56 12.23 24.38
CA GLY A 551 -0.32 11.41 25.57
C GLY A 551 -1.15 11.70 26.82
N GLN A 552 -2.15 12.60 26.78
CA GLN A 552 -3.14 12.64 27.87
C GLN A 552 -4.19 11.55 27.69
N TYR A 553 -4.03 10.48 28.48
CA TYR A 553 -4.99 9.38 28.56
C TYR A 553 -6.36 9.89 29.03
N VAL A 554 -7.33 9.98 28.11
CA VAL A 554 -8.74 10.15 28.45
C VAL A 554 -9.31 8.82 28.96
N ALA A 555 -9.45 8.69 30.27
CA ALA A 555 -9.98 7.47 30.90
C ALA A 555 -11.40 7.16 30.41
N GLY A 556 -11.64 5.90 30.00
CA GLY A 556 -12.95 5.42 29.56
C GLY A 556 -13.25 5.55 28.05
N LEU A 557 -12.36 6.16 27.26
CA LEU A 557 -12.49 6.30 25.79
C LEU A 557 -11.31 5.61 25.05
N GLY A 558 -10.90 4.45 25.54
CA GLY A 558 -9.93 3.58 24.86
C GLY A 558 -10.58 2.78 23.72
N LYS A 559 -9.89 2.75 22.59
CA LYS A 559 -10.20 1.93 21.42
C LYS A 559 -8.99 1.08 21.08
N THR A 560 -9.22 -0.13 20.62
CA THR A 560 -8.18 -1.08 20.25
C THR A 560 -8.39 -1.52 18.81
N LEU A 561 -7.30 -1.57 18.06
CA LEU A 561 -7.19 -2.38 16.85
C LEU A 561 -6.62 -3.72 17.30
N ASN A 562 -7.26 -4.83 16.92
CA ASN A 562 -6.89 -6.17 17.36
C ASN A 562 -6.87 -7.12 16.17
N GLU A 563 -6.18 -8.23 16.33
CA GLU A 563 -6.18 -9.35 15.41
C GLU A 563 -6.93 -10.56 16.00
N ASP A 564 -7.54 -11.34 15.13
CA ASP A 564 -8.15 -12.62 15.42
C ASP A 564 -8.11 -13.52 14.17
N PHE A 565 -8.69 -14.70 14.23
CA PHE A 565 -8.72 -15.67 13.16
C PHE A 565 -10.14 -16.05 12.78
N ASP A 566 -10.39 -16.18 11.48
CA ASP A 566 -11.68 -16.63 10.98
C ASP A 566 -11.85 -18.17 11.10
N ASN A 567 -12.99 -18.68 10.62
CA ASN A 567 -13.30 -20.11 10.68
C ASN A 567 -12.37 -21.00 9.83
N TYR A 568 -11.51 -20.41 9.01
CA TYR A 568 -10.50 -21.09 8.21
C TYR A 568 -9.09 -20.85 8.76
N GLY A 569 -8.96 -20.03 9.81
CA GLY A 569 -7.68 -19.72 10.41
C GLY A 569 -6.90 -18.58 9.81
N ARG A 570 -7.57 -17.73 9.05
CA ARG A 570 -6.93 -16.60 8.38
C ARG A 570 -6.99 -15.39 9.28
N LEU A 571 -5.93 -14.57 9.25
CA LEU A 571 -5.90 -13.33 10.01
C LEU A 571 -7.12 -12.46 9.66
N LEU A 572 -7.76 -11.92 10.69
CA LEU A 572 -8.89 -11.02 10.62
C LEU A 572 -8.67 -9.84 11.57
N GLN A 573 -8.86 -8.63 11.07
CA GLN A 573 -8.76 -7.41 11.87
C GLN A 573 -10.08 -7.10 12.58
N ARG A 574 -9.99 -6.62 13.81
CA ARG A 574 -11.11 -6.23 14.66
C ARG A 574 -10.90 -4.84 15.24
N VAL A 575 -11.99 -4.10 15.41
CA VAL A 575 -11.99 -2.77 16.04
C VAL A 575 -12.85 -2.85 17.28
N GLY A 576 -12.41 -2.37 18.44
CA GLY A 576 -13.29 -2.32 19.60
C GLY A 576 -12.67 -1.78 20.89
N THR A 577 -13.09 -2.34 22.02
CA THR A 577 -12.68 -1.89 23.36
C THR A 577 -11.56 -2.77 23.91
N THR A 578 -10.99 -2.35 25.04
CA THR A 578 -9.99 -3.12 25.79
C THR A 578 -10.55 -4.37 26.49
N ASP A 579 -11.85 -4.65 26.35
CA ASP A 579 -12.52 -5.76 27.02
C ASP A 579 -12.48 -7.04 26.18
N GLN A 580 -12.12 -8.17 26.80
CA GLN A 580 -12.25 -9.48 26.16
C GLN A 580 -13.74 -9.75 25.94
N ASN A 581 -14.13 -10.09 24.70
CA ASN A 581 -15.54 -10.27 24.33
C ASN A 581 -15.88 -11.67 23.81
N GLY A 582 -14.94 -12.62 23.90
CA GLY A 582 -15.22 -14.01 23.53
C GLY A 582 -13.98 -14.89 23.44
N PHE A 583 -14.17 -15.99 22.73
CA PHE A 583 -13.13 -16.92 22.29
C PHE A 583 -13.36 -17.23 20.81
N ASN A 584 -12.28 -17.40 20.04
CA ASN A 584 -12.37 -17.78 18.63
C ASN A 584 -12.61 -19.29 18.45
N ASN A 585 -12.68 -19.75 17.20
CA ASN A 585 -12.86 -21.17 16.84
C ASN A 585 -11.72 -22.10 17.30
N GLN A 586 -10.61 -21.54 17.81
CA GLN A 586 -9.49 -22.26 18.40
C GLN A 586 -9.51 -22.21 19.95
N GLY A 587 -10.50 -21.56 20.55
CA GLY A 587 -10.61 -21.40 22.00
C GLY A 587 -9.66 -20.35 22.58
N LEU A 588 -9.06 -19.48 21.75
CA LEU A 588 -8.23 -18.37 22.19
C LEU A 588 -9.08 -17.14 22.53
N PRO A 589 -8.78 -16.39 23.61
CA PRO A 589 -9.46 -15.13 23.92
C PRO A 589 -9.46 -14.15 22.74
N THR A 590 -10.57 -13.45 22.52
CA THR A 590 -10.70 -12.42 21.48
C THR A 590 -11.01 -11.06 22.07
N TRP A 591 -10.47 -10.03 21.45
CA TRP A 591 -10.77 -8.62 21.72
C TRP A 591 -11.29 -7.94 20.46
N GLY A 592 -11.96 -6.81 20.64
CA GLY A 592 -12.52 -6.06 19.52
C GLY A 592 -13.73 -6.75 18.85
N HIS A 593 -14.48 -5.96 18.10
CA HIS A 593 -15.73 -6.37 17.48
C HIS A 593 -15.53 -6.64 15.99
N ALA A 594 -16.32 -7.58 15.46
CA ALA A 594 -16.43 -7.76 14.01
C ALA A 594 -17.04 -6.52 13.36
N TYR A 595 -16.71 -6.26 12.10
CA TYR A 595 -17.12 -5.04 11.38
C TYR A 595 -18.64 -4.75 11.44
N VAL A 596 -19.48 -5.77 11.39
CA VAL A 596 -20.95 -5.66 11.43
C VAL A 596 -21.56 -5.73 12.83
N SER A 597 -20.74 -5.60 13.87
CA SER A 597 -21.23 -5.53 15.25
C SER A 597 -22.01 -4.25 15.49
N LYS A 598 -22.88 -4.25 16.50
CA LYS A 598 -23.59 -3.03 16.90
C LYS A 598 -22.59 -1.92 17.23
N THR A 599 -22.89 -0.70 16.79
CA THR A 599 -22.13 0.48 17.16
C THR A 599 -22.07 0.64 18.67
N THR A 600 -20.85 0.79 19.18
CA THR A 600 -20.57 1.03 20.60
C THR A 600 -20.60 2.52 20.94
N GLU A 601 -20.45 3.38 19.94
CA GLU A 601 -20.40 4.84 20.05
C GLU A 601 -21.47 5.47 19.16
N ASN A 602 -22.12 6.51 19.68
CA ASN A 602 -23.09 7.31 18.93
C ASN A 602 -22.81 8.80 19.19
N PRO A 603 -21.72 9.38 18.62
CA PRO A 603 -21.43 10.79 18.76
C PRO A 603 -22.58 11.64 18.17
N HIS A 604 -22.90 12.75 18.83
CA HIS A 604 -23.90 13.68 18.34
C HIS A 604 -23.28 14.79 17.47
N GLN A 605 -24.07 15.37 16.57
CA GLN A 605 -23.62 16.49 15.75
C GLN A 605 -23.17 17.67 16.63
N GLY A 606 -21.95 18.16 16.39
CA GLY A 606 -21.34 19.25 17.17
C GLY A 606 -20.60 18.79 18.43
N GLU A 607 -20.58 17.50 18.72
CA GLU A 607 -19.77 16.93 19.79
C GLU A 607 -18.31 16.78 19.35
N THR A 608 -17.38 17.09 20.25
CA THR A 608 -15.96 16.76 20.10
C THR A 608 -15.63 15.62 21.05
N GLN A 609 -15.15 14.50 20.51
CA GLN A 609 -14.67 13.36 21.29
C GLN A 609 -13.18 13.15 21.07
N VAL A 610 -12.45 12.83 22.13
CA VAL A 610 -11.03 12.49 22.09
C VAL A 610 -10.89 11.04 22.52
N TRP A 611 -10.44 10.21 21.60
CA TRP A 611 -10.27 8.77 21.79
C TRP A 611 -8.79 8.42 21.89
N ASN A 612 -8.45 7.47 22.76
CA ASN A 612 -7.14 6.83 22.70
C ASN A 612 -7.26 5.59 21.83
N ILE A 613 -6.54 5.52 20.72
CA ILE A 613 -6.49 4.32 19.86
C ILE A 613 -5.18 3.60 20.17
N PHE A 614 -5.29 2.36 20.62
CA PHE A 614 -4.17 1.46 20.86
C PHE A 614 -4.10 0.47 19.71
N ASN A 615 -2.99 0.46 18.98
CA ASN A 615 -2.73 -0.62 18.04
C ASN A 615 -2.21 -1.84 18.80
N LEU A 616 -2.99 -2.92 18.84
CA LEU A 616 -2.59 -4.20 19.44
C LEU A 616 -2.43 -5.29 18.37
N THR A 617 -2.47 -4.89 17.11
CA THR A 617 -2.11 -5.76 15.97
C THR A 617 -0.59 -5.91 15.91
N GLY A 618 -0.10 -6.88 15.15
CA GLY A 618 1.34 -7.09 14.98
C GLY A 618 2.08 -6.05 14.12
N ASP A 619 1.38 -5.13 13.43
CA ASP A 619 1.95 -4.02 12.63
C ASP A 619 2.23 -2.71 13.37
#